data_AF-A0A395SP10-F1
#
_entry.id   AF-A0A395SP10-F1
#
_cell.length_a   1.000
_cell.length_b   1.000
_cell.length_c   1.000
_cell.angle_alpha   90.00
_cell.angle_beta   90.00
_cell.angle_gamma   90.00
#
_symmetry.space_group_name_H-M   'P 1'
#
loop_
_entity.id
_entity.type
_entity.pdbx_description
1 polymer ?
#
loop_
_entity_poly.entity_id
_entity_poly.type
_entity_poly.pdbx_seq_one_letter_code
_entity_poly.pdbx_strand_id
1 'polypeptide(L)'
;MEVTLLCGGFAFAIPESAAKESPVLAKTIESLPEAPLRVIPITDFDLDAVNCFVEFLKSRSYAVNKNLFPSVIEAGIGKPPKEIPFTQDFLIRHLMMSSVGRRYEIPKLSEFARGQIEIILRKHWSDGAFLGALAIALKHTDDHDLHRVLWSQARSHLHSLTPTPEFDPVTFLKSFHSSLRACPEPAPTNSDELEKLKDQVSLFQRRSSELSIERDELEHRLSEVSRDRDERRQLAERFRAQISALQQQVEVLSKEKDSLHSDIEEAAELRENARLEAQNASTKFDQVSKKLAEANKRHTISEAEHAAKAQIAHTKLREAEKSLSTSENEVRIISSERNLLRVRWKEEKTKTSTLTKEIDDLKLAIDLERSIKDTVPVAVRDDLKQALEAEQGEVKRLNTELDKAQRSLQATTAMPQAERDRLYESLGAEKNKVVNLTRERNQAMAERDESKRQLVKEIEEKLSAIEKIEDLIDCFHDYDRCRQCGWGFGAWVEDDGDRILVRCDRCRTRHWHD
;
A
#
# COMPACT_ATOMS: atom_id res chain seq x y z
N MET A 1 35.50 40.94 -17.21
CA MET A 1 34.80 41.79 -18.20
C MET A 1 33.43 41.20 -18.43
N GLU A 2 32.43 42.06 -18.56
CA GLU A 2 31.03 41.66 -18.80
C GLU A 2 30.62 42.01 -20.22
N VAL A 3 29.78 41.15 -20.81
CA VAL A 3 29.18 41.33 -22.13
C VAL A 3 27.68 41.49 -21.92
N THR A 4 27.07 42.41 -22.64
CA THR A 4 25.63 42.68 -22.55
C THR A 4 24.90 42.11 -23.77
N LEU A 5 23.95 41.22 -23.55
CA LEU A 5 23.02 40.77 -24.59
C LEU A 5 21.80 41.71 -24.61
N LEU A 6 21.42 42.24 -25.76
CA LEU A 6 20.29 43.16 -25.90
C LEU A 6 19.15 42.48 -26.67
N CYS A 7 17.99 42.28 -26.04
CA CYS A 7 16.80 41.67 -26.65
C CYS A 7 15.56 42.51 -26.32
N GLY A 8 14.81 42.95 -27.33
CA GLY A 8 13.54 43.67 -27.12
C GLY A 8 13.65 44.95 -26.27
N GLY A 9 14.83 45.60 -26.24
CA GLY A 9 15.11 46.77 -25.39
C GLY A 9 15.60 46.44 -23.98
N PHE A 10 15.66 45.16 -23.60
CA PHE A 10 16.19 44.71 -22.31
C PHE A 10 17.65 44.28 -22.44
N ALA A 11 18.46 44.66 -21.45
CA ALA A 11 19.89 44.37 -21.39
C ALA A 11 20.16 43.27 -20.35
N PHE A 12 20.87 42.21 -20.78
CA PHE A 12 21.25 41.09 -19.94
C PHE A 12 22.77 41.02 -19.81
N ALA A 13 23.30 41.28 -18.62
CA ALA A 13 24.72 41.17 -18.34
C ALA A 13 25.12 39.71 -18.09
N ILE A 14 26.14 39.25 -18.84
CA ILE A 14 26.77 37.94 -18.67
C ILE A 14 28.30 38.08 -18.56
N PRO A 15 28.98 37.20 -17.80
CA PRO A 15 30.44 37.15 -17.80
C PRO A 15 30.98 36.83 -19.20
N GLU A 16 32.05 37.50 -19.63
CA GLU A 16 32.68 37.21 -20.93
C GLU A 16 33.15 35.75 -21.03
N SER A 17 33.57 35.14 -19.91
CA SER A 17 33.94 33.73 -19.85
C SER A 17 32.78 32.80 -20.23
N ALA A 18 31.55 33.13 -19.80
CA ALA A 18 30.36 32.36 -20.13
C ALA A 18 29.93 32.61 -21.59
N ALA A 19 30.08 33.84 -22.08
CA ALA A 19 29.79 34.16 -23.48
C ALA A 19 30.74 33.41 -24.45
N LYS A 20 32.01 33.27 -24.09
CA LYS A 20 33.03 32.56 -24.90
C LYS A 20 32.79 31.06 -25.05
N GLU A 21 31.87 30.48 -24.28
CA GLU A 21 31.49 29.09 -24.45
C GLU A 21 30.63 28.83 -25.68
N SER A 22 29.99 29.88 -26.20
CA SER A 22 29.41 29.88 -27.53
C SER A 22 30.47 30.35 -28.53
N PRO A 23 30.89 29.50 -29.49
CA PRO A 23 31.76 29.93 -30.60
C PRO A 23 31.18 31.13 -31.36
N VAL A 24 29.86 31.18 -31.50
CA VAL A 24 29.14 32.27 -32.17
C VAL A 24 29.26 33.59 -31.40
N LEU A 25 29.03 33.57 -30.08
CA LEU A 25 29.20 34.77 -29.26
C LEU A 25 30.69 35.16 -29.13
N ALA A 26 31.60 34.20 -29.00
CA ALA A 26 33.05 34.44 -28.95
C ALA A 26 33.53 35.20 -30.19
N LYS A 27 33.17 34.72 -31.39
CA LYS A 27 33.48 35.39 -32.66
C LYS A 27 32.86 36.78 -32.76
N THR A 28 31.65 36.95 -32.25
CA THR A 28 30.96 38.25 -32.20
C THR A 28 31.65 39.21 -31.23
N ILE A 29 32.20 38.72 -30.13
CA ILE A 29 32.97 39.52 -29.17
C ILE A 29 34.30 39.98 -29.78
N GLU A 30 34.97 39.11 -30.54
CA GLU A 30 36.23 39.41 -31.23
C GLU A 30 36.06 40.46 -32.34
N SER A 31 34.88 40.53 -32.97
CA SER A 31 34.58 41.52 -34.00
C SER A 31 34.13 42.87 -33.45
N LEU A 32 33.87 42.98 -32.14
CA LEU A 32 33.50 44.24 -31.50
C LEU A 32 34.76 45.03 -31.10
N PRO A 33 34.77 46.37 -31.30
CA PRO A 33 35.87 47.21 -30.85
C PRO A 33 36.05 47.08 -29.32
N GLU A 34 37.28 47.23 -28.83
CA GLU A 34 37.61 47.27 -27.39
C GLU A 34 37.02 48.53 -26.73
N ALA A 35 35.70 48.54 -26.57
CA ALA A 35 34.94 49.53 -25.84
C ALA A 35 34.63 49.03 -24.42
N PRO A 36 34.42 49.93 -23.44
CA PRO A 36 34.07 49.54 -22.07
C PRO A 36 32.74 48.77 -21.97
N LEU A 37 31.88 48.85 -22.99
CA LEU A 37 30.66 48.05 -23.12
C LEU A 37 30.64 47.29 -24.44
N ARG A 38 30.69 45.96 -24.36
CA ARG A 38 30.43 45.06 -25.49
C ARG A 38 28.96 44.66 -25.48
N VAL A 39 28.20 45.13 -26.47
CA VAL A 39 26.75 44.87 -26.60
C VAL A 39 26.49 43.99 -27.82
N ILE A 40 25.76 42.89 -27.63
CA ILE A 40 25.38 41.94 -28.68
C ILE A 40 23.86 41.92 -28.82
N PRO A 41 23.29 42.36 -29.95
CA PRO A 41 21.85 42.30 -30.17
C PRO A 41 21.39 40.86 -30.46
N ILE A 42 20.28 40.45 -29.83
CA ILE A 42 19.58 39.18 -30.08
C ILE A 42 18.18 39.49 -30.58
N THR A 43 17.95 39.21 -31.87
CA THR A 43 16.67 39.46 -32.57
C THR A 43 15.89 38.19 -32.90
N ASP A 44 16.58 37.04 -32.94
CA ASP A 44 16.02 35.78 -33.44
C ASP A 44 15.16 35.05 -32.39
N PHE A 45 15.12 35.56 -31.15
CA PHE A 45 14.46 34.93 -30.01
C PHE A 45 13.69 35.96 -29.17
N ASP A 46 12.62 35.49 -28.52
CA ASP A 46 11.84 36.30 -27.59
C ASP A 46 12.60 36.54 -26.27
N LEU A 47 12.07 37.49 -25.48
CA LEU A 47 12.69 37.92 -24.22
C LEU A 47 12.89 36.75 -23.24
N ASP A 48 11.90 35.87 -23.14
CA ASP A 48 11.91 34.73 -22.21
C ASP A 48 12.95 33.67 -22.61
N ALA A 49 13.11 33.37 -23.91
CA ALA A 49 14.15 32.47 -24.38
C ALA A 49 15.54 33.06 -24.10
N VAL A 50 15.72 34.36 -24.29
CA VAL A 50 16.98 35.04 -23.94
C VAL A 50 17.22 35.02 -22.43
N ASN A 51 16.19 35.18 -21.60
CA ASN A 51 16.33 35.05 -20.16
C ASN A 51 16.78 33.62 -19.75
N CYS A 52 16.10 32.58 -20.25
CA CYS A 52 16.49 31.19 -20.04
C CYS A 52 17.91 30.91 -20.57
N PHE A 53 18.29 31.53 -21.69
CA PHE A 53 19.62 31.39 -22.25
C PHE A 53 20.69 31.97 -21.33
N VAL A 54 20.44 33.18 -20.82
CA VAL A 54 21.32 33.88 -19.87
C VAL A 54 21.44 33.11 -18.56
N GLU A 55 20.34 32.59 -18.03
CA GLU A 55 20.35 31.69 -16.86
C GLU A 55 21.22 30.47 -17.11
N PHE A 56 21.04 29.79 -18.25
CA PHE A 56 21.84 28.62 -18.58
C PHE A 56 23.34 28.91 -18.66
N LEU A 57 23.72 30.04 -19.26
CA LEU A 57 25.12 30.47 -19.33
C LEU A 57 25.72 30.72 -17.94
N LYS A 58 24.91 31.16 -16.97
CA LYS A 58 25.34 31.42 -15.58
C LYS A 58 25.37 30.16 -14.73
N SER A 59 24.33 29.33 -14.78
CA SER A 59 24.10 28.24 -13.82
C SER A 59 24.07 26.84 -14.42
N ARG A 60 24.25 26.67 -15.74
CA ARG A 60 24.13 25.39 -16.48
C ARG A 60 22.75 24.75 -16.43
N SER A 61 21.76 25.52 -16.00
CA SER A 61 20.36 25.16 -15.92
C SER A 61 19.54 26.43 -16.07
N TYR A 62 18.31 26.30 -16.56
CA TYR A 62 17.34 27.38 -16.59
C TYR A 62 16.01 26.86 -16.08
N ALA A 63 15.23 27.76 -15.48
CA ALA A 63 13.88 27.46 -15.05
C ALA A 63 12.90 28.19 -15.98
N VAL A 64 12.00 27.42 -16.57
CA VAL A 64 10.91 27.99 -17.34
C VAL A 64 9.88 28.56 -16.36
N ASN A 65 9.81 29.88 -16.25
CA ASN A 65 8.97 30.55 -15.27
C ASN A 65 7.49 30.46 -15.64
N LYS A 66 6.73 29.72 -14.83
CA LYS A 66 5.27 29.50 -14.97
C LYS A 66 4.46 30.80 -15.01
N ASN A 67 4.99 31.88 -14.41
CA ASN A 67 4.28 33.14 -14.24
C ASN A 67 4.51 34.14 -15.38
N LEU A 68 5.45 33.88 -16.28
CA LEU A 68 5.79 34.77 -17.40
C LEU A 68 5.10 34.37 -18.72
N PHE A 69 4.49 33.18 -18.78
CA PHE A 69 3.71 32.78 -19.94
C PHE A 69 2.41 33.59 -20.02
N PRO A 70 2.08 34.17 -21.19
CA PRO A 70 0.81 34.83 -21.41
C PRO A 70 -0.31 33.79 -21.50
N SER A 71 -0.69 33.21 -20.36
CA SER A 71 -2.07 32.77 -20.19
C SER A 71 -2.89 34.02 -19.90
N VAL A 72 -3.45 34.58 -20.96
CA VAL A 72 -4.53 35.57 -21.01
C VAL A 72 -5.26 35.71 -19.65
N ILE A 73 -4.85 36.71 -18.88
CA ILE A 73 -5.60 37.23 -17.71
C ILE A 73 -6.82 38.07 -18.18
N GLU A 74 -7.05 38.21 -19.48
CA GLU A 74 -8.17 38.98 -20.04
C GLU A 74 -9.14 38.15 -20.87
N ALA A 75 -9.84 37.23 -20.20
CA ALA A 75 -11.28 37.13 -20.32
C ALA A 75 -11.78 36.72 -18.95
N GLY A 76 -12.28 37.72 -18.20
CA GLY A 76 -12.64 37.60 -16.81
C GLY A 76 -13.50 36.38 -16.47
N ILE A 77 -13.48 36.06 -15.18
CA ILE A 77 -14.06 34.91 -14.46
C ILE A 77 -12.96 33.89 -14.12
N GLY A 78 -12.51 33.96 -12.87
CA GLY A 78 -11.46 33.14 -12.28
C GLY A 78 -11.68 31.64 -12.41
N LYS A 79 -11.15 31.06 -13.48
CA LYS A 79 -10.87 29.64 -13.60
C LYS A 79 -9.37 29.44 -13.74
N PRO A 80 -8.77 28.47 -13.03
CA PRO A 80 -7.37 28.12 -13.23
C PRO A 80 -7.13 27.71 -14.70
N PRO A 81 -5.95 27.98 -15.27
CA PRO A 81 -5.62 27.57 -16.64
C PRO A 81 -5.84 26.06 -16.80
N LYS A 82 -6.53 25.64 -17.86
CA LYS A 82 -6.66 24.21 -18.20
C LYS A 82 -5.25 23.62 -18.36
N GLU A 83 -5.01 22.41 -17.84
CA GLU A 83 -3.68 21.75 -17.82
C GLU A 83 -3.05 21.54 -19.22
N ILE A 84 -3.87 21.52 -20.28
CA ILE A 84 -3.45 21.21 -21.66
C ILE A 84 -2.67 22.37 -22.32
N PRO A 85 -3.20 23.62 -22.41
CA PRO A 85 -2.43 24.78 -22.90
C PRO A 85 -1.09 24.95 -22.16
N PHE A 86 -1.11 24.72 -20.85
CA PHE A 86 0.05 24.92 -19.99
C PHE A 86 1.20 23.95 -20.29
N THR A 87 0.89 22.70 -20.64
CA THR A 87 1.91 21.70 -21.01
C THR A 87 2.53 21.99 -22.38
N GLN A 88 1.72 22.51 -23.32
CA GLN A 88 2.18 22.91 -24.65
C GLN A 88 3.19 24.06 -24.57
N ASP A 89 2.92 25.10 -23.79
CA ASP A 89 3.81 26.27 -23.66
C ASP A 89 5.17 25.90 -23.05
N PHE A 90 5.18 24.98 -22.09
CA PHE A 90 6.42 24.42 -21.52
C PHE A 90 7.24 23.65 -22.55
N LEU A 91 6.61 22.76 -23.31
CA LEU A 91 7.28 22.00 -24.37
C LEU A 91 7.85 22.91 -25.45
N ILE A 92 7.06 23.91 -25.89
CA ILE A 92 7.49 24.89 -26.87
C ILE A 92 8.70 25.68 -26.37
N ARG A 93 8.71 26.09 -25.09
CA ARG A 93 9.85 26.81 -24.52
C ARG A 93 11.13 25.96 -24.57
N HIS A 94 11.08 24.70 -24.17
CA HIS A 94 12.25 23.83 -24.25
C HIS A 94 12.65 23.50 -25.70
N LEU A 95 11.69 23.38 -26.63
CA LEU A 95 11.99 23.30 -28.06
C LEU A 95 12.75 24.52 -28.57
N MET A 96 12.29 25.72 -28.21
CA MET A 96 12.99 26.97 -28.53
C MET A 96 14.39 26.99 -27.94
N MET A 97 14.56 26.56 -26.69
CA MET A 97 15.88 26.50 -26.06
C MET A 97 16.81 25.47 -26.72
N SER A 98 16.28 24.37 -27.26
CA SER A 98 17.05 23.45 -28.11
C SER A 98 17.52 24.14 -29.40
N SER A 99 16.67 24.97 -30.02
CA SER A 99 17.04 25.78 -31.17
C SER A 99 18.05 26.88 -30.82
N VAL A 100 17.94 27.54 -29.66
CA VAL A 100 18.94 28.50 -29.14
C VAL A 100 20.30 27.82 -28.97
N GLY A 101 20.33 26.65 -28.33
CA GLY A 101 21.55 25.86 -28.15
C GLY A 101 22.22 25.51 -29.46
N ARG A 102 21.45 25.17 -30.51
CA ARG A 102 22.02 24.96 -31.85
C ARG A 102 22.48 26.26 -32.50
N ARG A 103 21.68 27.33 -32.46
CA ARG A 103 21.99 28.63 -33.09
C ARG A 103 23.27 29.25 -32.57
N TYR A 104 23.53 29.11 -31.27
CA TYR A 104 24.73 29.61 -30.61
C TYR A 104 25.81 28.54 -30.40
N GLU A 105 25.64 27.34 -30.96
CA GLU A 105 26.59 26.24 -30.87
C GLU A 105 27.00 25.88 -29.43
N ILE A 106 26.00 25.74 -28.55
CA ILE A 106 26.16 25.28 -27.16
C ILE A 106 25.46 23.91 -27.02
N PRO A 107 26.17 22.78 -27.28
CA PRO A 107 25.59 21.44 -27.27
C PRO A 107 24.91 21.09 -25.94
N LYS A 108 25.52 21.49 -24.82
CA LYS A 108 24.99 21.24 -23.46
C LYS A 108 23.62 21.87 -23.23
N LEU A 109 23.33 23.02 -23.86
CA LEU A 109 22.03 23.67 -23.76
C LEU A 109 20.97 22.88 -24.54
N SER A 110 21.30 22.44 -25.75
CA SER A 110 20.43 21.60 -26.57
C SER A 110 20.14 20.27 -25.89
N GLU A 111 21.16 19.61 -25.33
CA GLU A 111 21.02 18.37 -24.56
C GLU A 111 20.13 18.56 -23.33
N PHE A 112 20.37 19.61 -22.53
CA PHE A 112 19.54 19.90 -21.35
C PHE A 112 18.07 20.15 -21.75
N ALA A 113 17.84 20.96 -22.79
CA ALA A 113 16.50 21.28 -23.26
C ALA A 113 15.76 20.03 -23.77
N ARG A 114 16.43 19.17 -24.55
CA ARG A 114 15.89 17.89 -25.03
C ARG A 114 15.58 16.92 -23.88
N GLY A 115 16.44 16.88 -22.86
CA GLY A 115 16.19 16.11 -21.65
C GLY A 115 14.93 16.57 -20.90
N GLN A 116 14.69 17.89 -20.83
CA GLN A 116 13.45 18.43 -20.25
C GLN A 116 12.22 18.10 -21.11
N ILE A 117 12.30 18.21 -22.44
CA ILE A 117 11.23 17.79 -23.36
C ILE A 117 10.85 16.33 -23.11
N GLU A 118 11.85 15.47 -22.99
CA GLU A 118 11.64 14.05 -22.74
C GLU A 118 10.97 13.80 -21.38
N ILE A 119 11.43 14.47 -20.32
CA ILE A 119 10.82 14.37 -18.99
C ILE A 119 9.35 14.82 -19.01
N ILE A 120 9.04 15.92 -19.68
CA ILE A 120 7.68 16.47 -19.76
C ILE A 120 6.78 15.50 -20.52
N LEU A 121 7.20 15.03 -21.71
CA LEU A 121 6.39 14.11 -22.51
C LEU A 121 6.16 12.76 -21.82
N ARG A 122 7.14 12.24 -21.05
CA ARG A 122 6.97 11.01 -20.28
C ARG A 122 6.00 11.16 -19.10
N LYS A 123 6.01 12.31 -18.41
CA LYS A 123 5.23 12.52 -17.17
C LYS A 123 3.86 13.13 -17.40
N HIS A 124 3.73 13.98 -18.40
CA HIS A 124 2.56 14.83 -18.66
C HIS A 124 2.21 14.76 -20.15
N TRP A 125 1.98 13.55 -20.66
CA TRP A 125 1.59 13.35 -22.06
C TRP A 125 0.26 14.05 -22.37
N SER A 126 0.21 14.74 -23.50
CA SER A 126 -1.01 15.32 -24.06
C SER A 126 -0.87 15.34 -25.58
N ASP A 127 -1.82 14.71 -26.29
CA ASP A 127 -1.78 14.61 -27.76
C ASP A 127 -1.73 15.99 -28.40
N GLY A 128 -2.57 16.94 -27.96
CA GLY A 128 -2.56 18.32 -28.48
C GLY A 128 -1.25 19.07 -28.23
N ALA A 129 -0.68 18.94 -27.02
CA ALA A 129 0.59 19.57 -26.70
C ALA A 129 1.76 18.97 -27.51
N PHE A 130 1.75 17.65 -27.68
CA PHE A 130 2.73 16.94 -28.51
C PHE A 130 2.62 17.33 -29.99
N LEU A 131 1.41 17.38 -30.55
CA LEU A 131 1.20 17.78 -31.95
C LEU A 131 1.62 19.23 -32.21
N GLY A 132 1.35 20.14 -31.25
CA GLY A 132 1.86 21.51 -31.32
C GLY A 132 3.39 21.58 -31.29
N ALA A 133 4.02 20.81 -30.39
CA ALA A 133 5.47 20.67 -30.31
C ALA A 133 6.08 20.08 -31.59
N LEU A 134 5.45 19.04 -32.15
CA LEU A 134 5.83 18.38 -33.38
C LEU A 134 5.80 19.35 -34.57
N ALA A 135 4.74 20.13 -34.72
CA ALA A 135 4.61 21.11 -35.80
C ALA A 135 5.77 22.13 -35.81
N ILE A 136 6.27 22.51 -34.63
CA ILE A 136 7.42 23.41 -34.49
C ILE A 136 8.73 22.67 -34.80
N ALA A 137 8.91 21.46 -34.25
CA ALA A 137 10.12 20.67 -34.49
C ALA A 137 10.32 20.31 -35.97
N LEU A 138 9.23 20.10 -36.72
CA LEU A 138 9.25 19.82 -38.16
C LEU A 138 9.73 21.01 -39.00
N LYS A 139 9.67 22.24 -38.49
CA LYS A 139 10.29 23.41 -39.16
C LYS A 139 11.81 23.33 -39.17
N HIS A 140 12.40 22.58 -38.24
CA HIS A 140 13.84 22.36 -38.12
C HIS A 140 14.18 20.95 -38.61
N THR A 141 14.18 20.77 -39.93
CA THR A 141 14.33 19.45 -40.60
C THR A 141 15.68 18.76 -40.38
N ASP A 142 16.64 19.52 -39.85
CA ASP A 142 18.03 19.15 -39.54
C ASP A 142 18.25 18.72 -38.08
N ASP A 143 17.25 18.88 -37.19
CA ASP A 143 17.37 18.48 -35.78
C ASP A 143 17.11 16.99 -35.56
N HIS A 144 18.00 16.13 -36.07
CA HIS A 144 17.84 14.68 -35.97
C HIS A 144 17.73 14.18 -34.53
N ASP A 145 18.39 14.83 -33.57
CA ASP A 145 18.34 14.44 -32.17
C ASP A 145 17.01 14.80 -31.52
N LEU A 146 16.50 16.01 -31.74
CA LEU A 146 15.17 16.38 -31.27
C LEU A 146 14.11 15.49 -31.92
N HIS A 147 14.27 15.22 -33.21
CA HIS A 147 13.36 14.35 -33.92
C HIS A 147 13.37 12.94 -33.33
N ARG A 148 14.55 12.41 -32.98
CA ARG A 148 14.67 11.12 -32.29
C ARG A 148 13.96 11.11 -30.95
N VAL A 149 14.05 12.18 -30.15
CA VAL A 149 13.34 12.31 -28.87
C VAL A 149 11.83 12.31 -29.10
N LEU A 150 11.32 13.13 -30.04
CA LEU A 150 9.88 13.17 -30.31
C LEU A 150 9.35 11.84 -30.85
N TRP A 151 10.11 11.17 -31.71
CA TRP A 151 9.78 9.84 -32.23
C TRP A 151 9.72 8.78 -31.12
N SER A 152 10.70 8.78 -30.21
CA SER A 152 10.71 7.79 -29.11
C SER A 152 9.50 7.95 -28.20
N GLN A 153 9.06 9.19 -27.95
CA GLN A 153 7.86 9.47 -27.17
C GLN A 153 6.59 9.10 -27.94
N ALA A 154 6.47 9.53 -29.20
CA ALA A 154 5.31 9.20 -30.03
C ALA A 154 5.08 7.68 -30.13
N ARG A 155 6.15 6.89 -30.28
CA ARG A 155 6.05 5.42 -30.37
C ARG A 155 5.33 4.82 -29.17
N SER A 156 5.59 5.32 -27.98
CA SER A 156 4.95 4.85 -26.73
C SER A 156 3.48 5.27 -26.63
N HIS A 157 3.06 6.27 -27.40
CA HIS A 157 1.73 6.89 -27.37
C HIS A 157 0.98 6.83 -28.71
N LEU A 158 1.41 5.98 -29.66
CA LEU A 158 0.76 5.85 -30.97
C LEU A 158 -0.74 5.52 -30.87
N HIS A 159 -1.13 4.76 -29.84
CA HIS A 159 -2.53 4.39 -29.59
C HIS A 159 -3.43 5.60 -29.32
N SER A 160 -2.91 6.67 -28.69
CA SER A 160 -3.66 7.92 -28.42
C SER A 160 -3.60 8.89 -29.60
N LEU A 161 -2.49 8.88 -30.35
CA LEU A 161 -2.31 9.75 -31.52
C LEU A 161 -3.11 9.30 -32.74
N THR A 162 -3.22 7.99 -33.00
CA THR A 162 -3.93 7.44 -34.18
C THR A 162 -5.38 7.91 -34.35
N PRO A 163 -6.21 8.02 -33.28
CA PRO A 163 -7.57 8.54 -33.41
C PRO A 163 -7.66 10.07 -33.55
N THR A 164 -6.55 10.81 -33.43
CA THR A 164 -6.54 12.27 -33.44
C THR A 164 -6.51 12.78 -34.90
N PRO A 165 -7.48 13.58 -35.37
CA PRO A 165 -7.58 13.97 -36.78
C PRO A 165 -6.45 14.89 -37.25
N GLU A 166 -5.78 15.60 -36.33
CA GLU A 166 -4.62 16.43 -36.62
C GLU A 166 -3.31 15.61 -36.78
N PHE A 167 -3.31 14.33 -36.42
CA PHE A 167 -2.15 13.46 -36.58
C PHE A 167 -2.20 12.77 -37.95
N ASP A 168 -1.29 13.17 -38.85
CA ASP A 168 -1.06 12.47 -40.12
C ASP A 168 0.13 11.47 -39.98
N PRO A 169 -0.14 10.16 -39.91
CA PRO A 169 0.90 9.15 -39.76
C PRO A 169 1.89 9.13 -40.93
N VAL A 170 1.45 9.51 -42.14
CA VAL A 170 2.30 9.46 -43.35
C VAL A 170 3.32 10.59 -43.31
N THR A 171 2.89 11.82 -43.04
CA THR A 171 3.80 12.96 -42.87
C THR A 171 4.71 12.75 -41.66
N PHE A 172 4.18 12.19 -40.57
CA PHE A 172 4.97 11.82 -39.40
C PHE A 172 6.09 10.85 -39.77
N LEU A 173 5.78 9.67 -40.33
CA LEU A 173 6.78 8.65 -40.69
C LEU A 173 7.84 9.16 -41.69
N LYS A 174 7.44 9.92 -42.71
CA LYS A 174 8.36 10.54 -43.67
C LYS A 174 9.31 11.54 -43.01
N SER A 175 8.85 12.22 -41.97
CA SER A 175 9.65 13.21 -41.26
C SER A 175 10.74 12.59 -40.40
N PHE A 176 10.58 11.36 -39.88
CA PHE A 176 11.57 10.73 -38.99
C PHE A 176 12.51 9.73 -39.67
N HIS A 177 12.18 9.23 -40.87
CA HIS A 177 13.05 8.33 -41.63
C HIS A 177 13.71 9.02 -42.83
N SER A 178 15.02 9.24 -42.75
CA SER A 178 15.83 9.77 -43.86
C SER A 178 15.76 8.91 -45.13
N SER A 179 15.61 7.59 -44.98
CA SER A 179 15.44 6.63 -46.10
C SER A 179 14.09 6.75 -46.81
N LEU A 180 13.07 7.31 -46.17
CA LEU A 180 11.75 7.57 -46.79
C LEU A 180 11.68 8.97 -47.43
N ARG A 181 12.66 9.84 -47.17
CA ARG A 181 12.76 11.17 -47.79
C ARG A 181 13.32 11.13 -49.22
N ALA A 182 14.11 10.10 -49.54
CA ALA A 182 14.72 9.92 -50.85
C ALA A 182 14.26 8.56 -51.42
N CYS A 183 13.15 8.56 -52.16
CA CYS A 183 12.85 7.45 -53.06
C CYS A 183 13.51 7.78 -54.41
N PRO A 184 14.60 7.12 -54.83
CA PRO A 184 14.99 7.13 -56.23
C PRO A 184 13.94 6.33 -57.02
N GLU A 185 13.68 6.72 -58.26
CA GLU A 185 12.85 5.95 -59.19
C GLU A 185 13.29 4.48 -59.24
N PRO A 186 12.35 3.53 -59.38
CA PRO A 186 12.64 2.10 -59.26
C PRO A 186 13.54 1.65 -60.42
N ALA A 187 14.80 1.36 -60.09
CA ALA A 187 15.67 0.57 -60.96
C ALA A 187 15.11 -0.87 -61.06
N PRO A 188 15.24 -1.53 -62.23
CA PRO A 188 14.71 -2.88 -62.42
C PRO A 188 15.45 -3.85 -61.51
N THR A 189 14.80 -4.23 -60.41
CA THR A 189 15.34 -5.17 -59.43
C THR A 189 15.17 -6.57 -59.99
N ASN A 190 16.22 -7.39 -59.92
CA ASN A 190 16.23 -8.76 -60.45
C ASN A 190 15.02 -9.56 -59.95
N SER A 191 14.27 -10.14 -60.89
CA SER A 191 13.02 -10.88 -60.66
C SER A 191 13.13 -11.96 -59.57
N ASP A 192 14.30 -12.57 -59.41
CA ASP A 192 14.53 -13.63 -58.41
C ASP A 192 14.69 -13.10 -56.98
N GLU A 193 15.20 -11.88 -56.80
CA GLU A 193 15.26 -11.24 -55.47
C GLU A 193 13.89 -10.73 -55.06
N LEU A 194 13.11 -10.24 -56.02
CA LEU A 194 11.73 -9.80 -55.79
C LEU A 194 10.83 -10.97 -55.35
N GLU A 195 10.96 -12.13 -55.98
CA GLU A 195 10.16 -13.31 -55.60
C GLU A 195 10.57 -13.86 -54.23
N LYS A 196 11.87 -13.86 -53.90
CA LYS A 196 12.35 -14.21 -52.54
C LYS A 196 11.85 -13.22 -51.47
N LEU A 197 11.80 -11.93 -51.79
CA LEU A 197 11.27 -10.91 -50.88
C LEU A 197 9.77 -11.11 -50.67
N LYS A 198 9.04 -11.45 -51.73
CA LYS A 198 7.60 -11.70 -51.69
C LYS A 198 7.26 -12.95 -50.85
N ASP A 199 8.09 -13.99 -50.93
CA ASP A 199 7.98 -15.17 -50.06
C ASP A 199 8.26 -14.82 -48.59
N GLN A 200 9.28 -14.01 -48.30
CA GLN A 200 9.54 -13.52 -46.95
C GLN A 200 8.42 -12.65 -46.40
N VAL A 201 7.89 -11.72 -47.21
CA VAL A 201 6.76 -10.88 -46.84
C VAL A 201 5.54 -11.75 -46.55
N SER A 202 5.26 -12.77 -47.36
CA SER A 202 4.16 -13.71 -47.14
C SER A 202 4.31 -14.50 -45.83
N LEU A 203 5.53 -14.92 -45.49
CA LEU A 203 5.85 -15.57 -44.22
C LEU A 203 5.67 -14.62 -43.03
N PHE A 204 6.17 -13.39 -43.11
CA PHE A 204 5.99 -12.39 -42.05
C PHE A 204 4.53 -12.01 -41.88
N GLN A 205 3.77 -11.92 -42.96
CA GLN A 205 2.35 -11.61 -42.93
C GLN A 205 1.57 -12.73 -42.24
N ARG A 206 1.90 -14.00 -42.51
CA ARG A 206 1.32 -15.16 -41.80
C ARG A 206 1.66 -15.12 -40.31
N ARG A 207 2.92 -14.92 -39.96
CA ARG A 207 3.38 -14.83 -38.57
C ARG A 207 2.76 -13.64 -37.83
N SER A 208 2.55 -12.51 -38.52
CA SER A 208 1.85 -11.36 -37.96
C SER A 208 0.38 -11.66 -37.69
N SER A 209 -0.28 -12.42 -38.56
CA SER A 209 -1.67 -12.86 -38.33
C SER A 209 -1.76 -13.82 -37.14
N GLU A 210 -0.84 -14.79 -37.03
CA GLU A 210 -0.76 -15.72 -35.90
C GLU A 210 -0.57 -14.96 -34.56
N LEU A 211 0.39 -14.03 -34.52
CA LEU A 211 0.63 -13.20 -33.34
C LEU A 211 -0.55 -12.27 -33.02
N SER A 212 -1.31 -11.82 -34.02
CA SER A 212 -2.52 -11.04 -33.78
C SER A 212 -3.60 -11.87 -33.10
N ILE A 213 -3.77 -13.13 -33.51
CA ILE A 213 -4.71 -14.06 -32.88
C ILE A 213 -4.28 -14.34 -31.43
N GLU A 214 -2.99 -14.62 -31.20
CA GLU A 214 -2.46 -14.84 -29.84
C GLU A 214 -2.63 -13.61 -28.95
N ARG A 215 -2.43 -12.40 -29.49
CA ARG A 215 -2.69 -11.16 -28.76
C ARG A 215 -4.15 -11.04 -28.35
N ASP A 216 -5.08 -11.27 -29.28
CA ASP A 216 -6.52 -11.14 -29.02
C ASP A 216 -6.98 -12.17 -27.98
N GLU A 217 -6.42 -13.39 -28.02
CA GLU A 217 -6.67 -14.44 -27.03
C GLU A 217 -6.10 -14.07 -25.65
N LEU A 218 -4.89 -13.51 -25.59
CA LEU A 218 -4.30 -13.01 -24.35
C LEU A 218 -5.09 -11.83 -23.79
N GLU A 219 -5.56 -10.91 -24.64
CA GLU A 219 -6.37 -9.76 -24.24
C GLU A 219 -7.73 -10.21 -23.67
N HIS A 220 -8.34 -11.23 -24.26
CA HIS A 220 -9.53 -11.89 -23.71
C HIS A 220 -9.24 -12.50 -22.33
N ARG A 221 -8.17 -13.29 -22.19
CA ARG A 221 -7.79 -13.89 -20.90
C ARG A 221 -7.47 -12.85 -19.83
N LEU A 222 -6.85 -11.74 -20.21
CA LEU A 222 -6.53 -10.64 -19.30
C LEU A 222 -7.80 -9.92 -18.84
N SER A 223 -8.79 -9.78 -19.74
CA SER A 223 -10.12 -9.28 -19.42
C SER A 223 -10.87 -10.19 -18.45
N GLU A 224 -10.81 -11.52 -18.63
CA GLU A 224 -11.38 -12.50 -17.68
C GLU A 224 -10.72 -12.40 -16.30
N VAL A 225 -9.38 -12.38 -16.25
CA VAL A 225 -8.64 -12.24 -14.98
C VAL A 225 -8.96 -10.91 -14.29
N SER A 226 -9.13 -9.82 -15.06
CA SER A 226 -9.55 -8.53 -14.52
C SER A 226 -10.93 -8.62 -13.87
N ARG A 227 -11.88 -9.28 -14.54
CA ARG A 227 -13.24 -9.49 -14.01
C ARG A 227 -13.21 -10.31 -12.72
N ASP A 228 -12.49 -11.43 -12.70
CA ASP A 228 -12.32 -12.27 -11.52
C ASP A 228 -11.68 -11.50 -10.35
N ARG A 229 -10.70 -10.64 -10.64
CA ARG A 229 -10.07 -9.78 -9.64
C ARG A 229 -11.07 -8.78 -9.06
N ASP A 230 -11.93 -8.19 -9.88
CA ASP A 230 -12.93 -7.23 -9.41
C ASP A 230 -14.05 -7.91 -8.62
N GLU A 231 -14.47 -9.12 -8.99
CA GLU A 231 -15.39 -9.94 -8.21
C GLU A 231 -14.80 -10.29 -6.83
N ARG A 232 -13.52 -10.70 -6.78
CA ARG A 232 -12.81 -10.94 -5.51
C ARG A 232 -12.71 -9.67 -4.66
N ARG A 233 -12.50 -8.51 -5.28
CA ARG A 233 -12.46 -7.22 -4.57
C ARG A 233 -13.82 -6.90 -3.94
N GLN A 234 -14.91 -7.06 -4.70
CA GLN A 234 -16.27 -6.85 -4.19
C GLN A 234 -16.59 -7.82 -3.05
N LEU A 235 -16.17 -9.09 -3.16
CA LEU A 235 -16.36 -10.07 -2.08
C LEU A 235 -15.57 -9.67 -0.82
N ALA A 236 -14.33 -9.21 -0.97
CA ALA A 236 -13.52 -8.73 0.15
C ALA A 236 -14.13 -7.49 0.84
N GLU A 237 -14.71 -6.58 0.06
CA GLU A 237 -15.45 -5.42 0.58
C GLU A 237 -16.70 -5.84 1.36
N ARG A 238 -17.45 -6.84 0.88
CA ARG A 238 -18.58 -7.41 1.61
C ARG A 238 -18.16 -8.03 2.93
N PHE A 239 -17.07 -8.83 2.94
CA PHE A 239 -16.55 -9.39 4.18
C PHE A 239 -16.07 -8.32 5.15
N ARG A 240 -15.40 -7.27 4.66
CA ARG A 240 -15.00 -6.14 5.50
C ARG A 240 -16.20 -5.44 6.13
N ALA A 241 -17.27 -5.21 5.37
CA ALA A 241 -18.51 -4.64 5.90
C ALA A 241 -19.14 -5.55 6.96
N GLN A 242 -19.16 -6.86 6.75
CA GLN A 242 -19.68 -7.82 7.72
C GLN A 242 -18.85 -7.86 9.01
N ILE A 243 -17.51 -7.83 8.91
CA ILE A 243 -16.61 -7.73 10.07
C ILE A 243 -16.89 -6.45 10.86
N SER A 244 -17.05 -5.31 10.18
CA SER A 244 -17.35 -4.04 10.85
C SER A 244 -18.72 -4.09 11.56
N ALA A 245 -19.74 -4.70 10.96
CA ALA A 245 -21.04 -4.88 11.59
C ALA A 245 -20.96 -5.79 12.82
N LEU A 246 -20.20 -6.89 12.76
CA LEU A 246 -19.98 -7.78 13.90
C LEU A 246 -19.20 -7.08 15.03
N GLN A 247 -18.18 -6.29 14.70
CA GLN A 247 -17.44 -5.49 15.68
C GLN A 247 -18.36 -4.52 16.40
N GLN A 248 -19.28 -3.85 15.69
CA GLN A 248 -20.26 -2.96 16.29
C GLN A 248 -21.23 -3.72 17.21
N GLN A 249 -21.68 -4.92 16.83
CA GLN A 249 -22.51 -5.77 17.69
C GLN A 249 -21.78 -6.19 18.96
N VAL A 250 -20.49 -6.56 18.85
CA VAL A 250 -19.66 -6.90 20.02
C VAL A 250 -19.51 -5.72 20.95
N GLU A 251 -19.34 -4.50 20.42
CA GLU A 251 -19.25 -3.28 21.24
C GLU A 251 -20.56 -3.00 22.00
N VAL A 252 -21.71 -3.19 21.35
CA VAL A 252 -23.03 -3.04 22.00
C VAL A 252 -23.20 -4.08 23.11
N LEU A 253 -22.90 -5.35 22.83
CA LEU A 253 -23.00 -6.42 23.82
C LEU A 253 -22.02 -6.23 24.99
N SER A 254 -20.84 -5.66 24.73
CA SER A 254 -19.90 -5.31 25.81
C SER A 254 -20.48 -4.25 26.73
N LYS A 255 -21.10 -3.19 26.17
CA LYS A 255 -21.76 -2.15 26.96
C LYS A 255 -22.94 -2.69 27.78
N GLU A 256 -23.74 -3.58 27.19
CA GLU A 256 -24.83 -4.27 27.92
C GLU A 256 -24.29 -5.15 29.06
N LYS A 257 -23.20 -5.89 28.81
CA LYS A 257 -22.53 -6.68 29.84
C LYS A 257 -22.05 -5.80 31.00
N ASP A 258 -21.41 -4.68 30.71
CA ASP A 258 -20.90 -3.77 31.75
C ASP A 258 -22.04 -3.14 32.56
N SER A 259 -23.14 -2.78 31.91
CA SER A 259 -24.36 -2.30 32.59
C SER A 259 -24.94 -3.36 33.52
N LEU A 260 -25.11 -4.60 33.03
CA LEU A 260 -25.62 -5.71 33.85
C LEU A 260 -24.68 -6.05 35.01
N HIS A 261 -23.37 -5.89 34.83
CA HIS A 261 -22.41 -6.08 35.90
C HIS A 261 -22.60 -5.07 37.02
N SER A 262 -22.79 -3.79 36.67
CA SER A 262 -23.13 -2.73 37.62
C SER A 262 -24.44 -3.01 38.36
N ASP A 263 -25.48 -3.44 37.65
CA ASP A 263 -26.79 -3.76 38.27
C ASP A 263 -26.68 -4.93 39.27
N ILE A 264 -25.86 -5.94 38.94
CA ILE A 264 -25.60 -7.08 39.83
C ILE A 264 -24.86 -6.64 41.09
N GLU A 265 -23.88 -5.72 40.95
CA GLU A 265 -23.12 -5.19 42.08
C GLU A 265 -24.02 -4.37 43.02
N GLU A 266 -24.88 -3.49 42.47
CA GLU A 266 -25.88 -2.75 43.24
C GLU A 266 -26.86 -3.69 43.96
N ALA A 267 -27.35 -4.73 43.28
CA ALA A 267 -28.22 -5.73 43.88
C ALA A 267 -27.51 -6.52 45.00
N ALA A 268 -26.21 -6.79 44.88
CA ALA A 268 -25.42 -7.44 45.91
C ALA A 268 -25.27 -6.55 47.16
N GLU A 269 -25.03 -5.26 46.99
CA GLU A 269 -24.98 -4.28 48.10
C GLU A 269 -26.32 -4.18 48.82
N LEU A 270 -27.43 -4.06 48.07
CA LEU A 270 -28.77 -4.04 48.63
C LEU A 270 -29.08 -5.30 49.44
N ARG A 271 -28.63 -6.47 48.95
CA ARG A 271 -28.79 -7.75 49.65
C ARG A 271 -28.01 -7.80 50.96
N GLU A 272 -26.78 -7.30 50.99
CA GLU A 272 -25.98 -7.30 52.22
C GLU A 272 -26.53 -6.29 53.24
N ASN A 273 -27.01 -5.13 52.79
CA ASN A 273 -27.71 -4.18 53.66
C ASN A 273 -28.96 -4.79 54.29
N ALA A 274 -29.81 -5.45 53.50
CA ALA A 274 -30.98 -6.15 54.01
C ALA A 274 -30.61 -7.28 55.00
N ARG A 275 -29.48 -7.97 54.77
CA ARG A 275 -28.97 -8.99 55.69
C ARG A 275 -28.56 -8.41 57.05
N LEU A 276 -27.86 -7.27 57.05
CA LEU A 276 -27.46 -6.56 58.27
C LEU A 276 -28.68 -6.04 59.04
N GLU A 277 -29.69 -5.52 58.34
CA GLU A 277 -30.96 -5.11 58.95
C GLU A 277 -31.69 -6.29 59.60
N ALA A 278 -31.77 -7.44 58.92
CA ALA A 278 -32.38 -8.65 59.47
C ALA A 278 -31.63 -9.17 60.71
N GLN A 279 -30.28 -9.12 60.70
CA GLN A 279 -29.47 -9.49 61.86
C GLN A 279 -29.69 -8.54 63.04
N ASN A 280 -29.78 -7.24 62.80
CA ASN A 280 -30.12 -6.24 63.80
C ASN A 280 -31.54 -6.44 64.36
N ALA A 281 -32.51 -6.81 63.52
CA ALA A 281 -33.87 -7.14 63.98
C ALA A 281 -33.88 -8.41 64.84
N SER A 282 -33.13 -9.43 64.46
CA SER A 282 -32.99 -10.69 65.22
C SER A 282 -32.38 -10.45 66.60
N THR A 283 -31.29 -9.68 66.69
CA THR A 283 -30.67 -9.35 68.00
C THR A 283 -31.60 -8.53 68.89
N LYS A 284 -32.39 -7.60 68.33
CA LYS A 284 -33.45 -6.89 69.08
C LYS A 284 -34.54 -7.85 69.56
N PHE A 285 -34.95 -8.80 68.73
CA PHE A 285 -35.94 -9.81 69.09
C PHE A 285 -35.45 -10.72 70.23
N ASP A 286 -34.18 -11.14 70.20
CA ASP A 286 -33.56 -11.91 71.27
C ASP A 286 -33.49 -11.13 72.60
N GLN A 287 -33.21 -9.83 72.54
CA GLN A 287 -33.23 -8.96 73.71
C GLN A 287 -34.64 -8.82 74.30
N VAL A 288 -35.65 -8.66 73.45
CA VAL A 288 -37.06 -8.62 73.87
C VAL A 288 -37.48 -9.96 74.47
N SER A 289 -37.07 -11.08 73.86
CA SER A 289 -37.35 -12.43 74.36
C SER A 289 -36.71 -12.70 75.72
N LYS A 290 -35.47 -12.21 75.96
CA LYS A 290 -34.84 -12.25 77.28
C LYS A 290 -35.57 -11.42 78.32
N LYS A 291 -36.00 -10.19 77.97
CA LYS A 291 -36.81 -9.33 78.85
C LYS A 291 -38.18 -9.96 79.16
N LEU A 292 -38.78 -10.64 78.20
CA LEU A 292 -40.05 -11.36 78.37
C LEU A 292 -39.88 -12.59 79.27
N ALA A 293 -38.76 -13.33 79.15
CA ALA A 293 -38.44 -14.42 80.05
C ALA A 293 -38.19 -13.96 81.50
N GLU A 294 -37.57 -12.78 81.68
CA GLU A 294 -37.40 -12.14 83.00
C GLU A 294 -38.71 -11.57 83.59
N ALA A 295 -39.65 -11.16 82.74
CA ALA A 295 -41.00 -10.76 83.15
C ALA A 295 -41.85 -11.98 83.55
N ASN A 296 -41.77 -13.09 82.81
CA ASN A 296 -42.45 -14.35 83.13
C ASN A 296 -41.92 -15.01 84.42
N LYS A 297 -40.63 -14.84 84.75
CA LYS A 297 -40.06 -15.30 86.03
C LYS A 297 -40.60 -14.54 87.24
N ARG A 298 -41.14 -13.32 87.05
CA ARG A 298 -41.77 -12.52 88.10
C ARG A 298 -43.27 -12.75 88.23
N HIS A 299 -43.87 -13.53 87.34
CA HIS A 299 -45.31 -13.74 87.27
C HIS A 299 -45.74 -15.18 87.61
N THR A 300 -44.99 -15.88 88.46
CA THR A 300 -45.49 -17.07 89.15
C THR A 300 -45.93 -16.68 90.56
N ILE A 301 -47.17 -16.20 90.69
CA ILE A 301 -48.15 -16.45 91.76
C ILE A 301 -49.53 -15.96 91.25
N SER A 302 -50.50 -16.88 91.34
CA SER A 302 -51.95 -16.71 91.29
C SER A 302 -52.66 -16.51 89.95
N GLU A 303 -53.51 -17.51 89.70
CA GLU A 303 -54.47 -17.68 88.62
C GLU A 303 -55.67 -16.72 88.74
N ALA A 304 -56.06 -16.15 87.61
CA ALA A 304 -57.45 -15.82 87.29
C ALA A 304 -57.60 -15.86 85.76
N GLU A 305 -57.62 -17.09 85.25
CA GLU A 305 -57.83 -17.44 83.85
C GLU A 305 -59.30 -17.19 83.46
N HIS A 306 -59.54 -16.51 82.34
CA HIS A 306 -60.25 -17.10 81.18
C HIS A 306 -60.63 -16.12 80.04
N ALA A 307 -60.38 -14.81 80.15
CA ALA A 307 -60.65 -13.88 79.03
C ALA A 307 -59.44 -13.59 78.10
N ALA A 308 -58.19 -13.73 78.58
CA ALA A 308 -56.99 -13.40 77.79
C ALA A 308 -56.50 -14.51 76.83
N LYS A 309 -56.84 -15.78 77.10
CA LYS A 309 -56.41 -16.93 76.28
C LYS A 309 -57.02 -16.91 74.86
N ALA A 310 -58.21 -16.36 74.69
CA ALA A 310 -58.86 -16.25 73.37
C ALA A 310 -58.21 -15.17 72.49
N GLN A 311 -57.80 -14.04 73.06
CA GLN A 311 -57.16 -12.95 72.30
C GLN A 311 -55.71 -13.29 71.94
N ILE A 312 -54.97 -13.94 72.83
CA ILE A 312 -53.60 -14.43 72.58
C ILE A 312 -53.59 -15.53 71.51
N ALA A 313 -54.57 -16.43 71.52
CA ALA A 313 -54.73 -17.44 70.48
C ALA A 313 -55.04 -16.82 69.11
N HIS A 314 -55.88 -15.77 69.05
CA HIS A 314 -56.17 -15.05 67.80
C HIS A 314 -54.99 -14.25 67.26
N THR A 315 -54.17 -13.59 68.10
CA THR A 315 -52.93 -12.95 67.63
C THR A 315 -51.89 -13.97 67.16
N LYS A 316 -51.76 -15.11 67.85
CA LYS A 316 -50.85 -16.19 67.43
C LYS A 316 -51.30 -16.88 66.14
N LEU A 317 -52.61 -17.07 65.94
CA LEU A 317 -53.17 -17.54 64.68
C LEU A 317 -52.93 -16.54 63.55
N ARG A 318 -53.12 -15.24 63.79
CA ARG A 318 -52.88 -14.19 62.79
C ARG A 318 -51.40 -14.03 62.44
N GLU A 319 -50.50 -14.20 63.40
CA GLU A 319 -49.05 -14.23 63.17
C GLU A 319 -48.61 -15.50 62.43
N ALA A 320 -49.22 -16.65 62.75
CA ALA A 320 -49.01 -17.90 62.02
C ALA A 320 -49.53 -17.81 60.58
N GLU A 321 -50.69 -17.20 60.34
CA GLU A 321 -51.23 -16.95 59.00
C GLU A 321 -50.34 -15.99 58.19
N LYS A 322 -49.80 -14.95 58.82
CA LYS A 322 -48.82 -14.06 58.16
C LYS A 322 -47.53 -14.79 57.82
N SER A 323 -47.03 -15.62 58.74
CA SER A 323 -45.81 -16.41 58.56
C SER A 323 -45.98 -17.49 57.49
N LEU A 324 -47.17 -18.08 57.41
CA LEU A 324 -47.55 -19.02 56.36
C LEU A 324 -47.65 -18.31 55.01
N SER A 325 -48.30 -17.14 54.96
CA SER A 325 -48.40 -16.33 53.72
C SER A 325 -47.04 -15.86 53.21
N THR A 326 -46.11 -15.46 54.09
CA THR A 326 -44.73 -15.13 53.69
C THR A 326 -43.98 -16.35 53.17
N SER A 327 -44.13 -17.51 53.84
CA SER A 327 -43.50 -18.76 53.40
C SER A 327 -44.06 -19.25 52.06
N GLU A 328 -45.38 -19.13 51.83
CA GLU A 328 -46.01 -19.45 50.55
C GLU A 328 -45.52 -18.53 49.42
N ASN A 329 -45.27 -17.24 49.72
CA ASN A 329 -44.74 -16.30 48.75
C ASN A 329 -43.26 -16.60 48.42
N GLU A 330 -42.45 -16.91 49.43
CA GLU A 330 -41.06 -17.34 49.23
C GLU A 330 -40.96 -18.62 48.40
N VAL A 331 -41.81 -19.62 48.67
CA VAL A 331 -41.86 -20.85 47.87
C VAL A 331 -42.23 -20.55 46.41
N ARG A 332 -43.12 -19.57 46.18
CA ARG A 332 -43.51 -19.14 44.83
C ARG A 332 -42.36 -18.44 44.10
N ILE A 333 -41.64 -17.55 44.77
CA ILE A 333 -40.45 -16.87 44.24
C ILE A 333 -39.37 -17.91 43.91
N ILE A 334 -39.02 -18.79 44.85
CA ILE A 334 -38.03 -19.85 44.65
C ILE A 334 -38.44 -20.77 43.48
N SER A 335 -39.73 -21.08 43.34
CA SER A 335 -40.24 -21.86 42.20
C SER A 335 -40.06 -21.13 40.87
N SER A 336 -40.33 -19.82 40.83
CA SER A 336 -40.15 -19.00 39.63
C SER A 336 -38.67 -18.84 39.23
N GLU A 337 -37.78 -18.60 40.20
CA GLU A 337 -36.32 -18.51 39.97
C GLU A 337 -35.76 -19.85 39.47
N ARG A 338 -36.19 -20.96 40.07
CA ARG A 338 -35.80 -22.31 39.63
C ARG A 338 -36.23 -22.58 38.19
N ASN A 339 -37.42 -22.12 37.80
CA ASN A 339 -37.89 -22.25 36.42
C ASN A 339 -37.08 -21.37 35.46
N LEU A 340 -36.73 -20.14 35.86
CA LEU A 340 -35.91 -19.23 35.07
C LEU A 340 -34.49 -19.79 34.86
N LEU A 341 -33.86 -20.32 35.91
CA LEU A 341 -32.56 -21.00 35.83
C LEU A 341 -32.62 -22.23 34.93
N ARG A 342 -33.73 -22.97 34.93
CA ARG A 342 -33.92 -24.13 34.05
C ARG A 342 -34.02 -23.73 32.57
N VAL A 343 -34.64 -22.59 32.26
CA VAL A 343 -34.70 -22.03 30.90
C VAL A 343 -33.31 -21.56 30.47
N ARG A 344 -32.63 -20.75 31.30
CA ARG A 344 -31.25 -20.30 31.01
C ARG A 344 -30.29 -21.46 30.83
N TRP A 345 -30.39 -22.50 31.66
CA TRP A 345 -29.57 -23.71 31.52
C TRP A 345 -29.83 -24.45 30.20
N LYS A 346 -31.08 -24.50 29.73
CA LYS A 346 -31.40 -25.08 28.42
C LYS A 346 -30.81 -24.26 27.27
N GLU A 347 -30.94 -22.94 27.33
CA GLU A 347 -30.35 -22.03 26.34
C GLU A 347 -28.82 -22.14 26.32
N GLU A 348 -28.19 -22.17 27.48
CA GLU A 348 -26.73 -22.30 27.59
C GLU A 348 -26.27 -23.66 27.08
N LYS A 349 -26.99 -24.73 27.42
CA LYS A 349 -26.71 -26.07 26.87
C LYS A 349 -26.81 -26.11 25.35
N THR A 350 -27.77 -25.39 24.75
CA THR A 350 -27.85 -25.29 23.29
C THR A 350 -26.67 -24.52 22.70
N LYS A 351 -26.26 -23.40 23.31
CA LYS A 351 -25.08 -22.63 22.89
C LYS A 351 -23.80 -23.45 22.97
N THR A 352 -23.58 -24.17 24.08
CA THR A 352 -22.43 -25.06 24.24
C THR A 352 -22.43 -26.14 23.16
N SER A 353 -23.59 -26.74 22.87
CA SER A 353 -23.71 -27.74 21.80
C SER A 353 -23.38 -27.16 20.41
N THR A 354 -23.73 -25.90 20.13
CA THR A 354 -23.38 -25.22 18.88
C THR A 354 -21.89 -24.95 18.80
N LEU A 355 -21.28 -24.43 19.86
CA LEU A 355 -19.84 -24.17 19.92
C LEU A 355 -19.02 -25.46 19.79
N THR A 356 -19.45 -26.58 20.39
CA THR A 356 -18.80 -27.87 20.19
C THR A 356 -18.80 -28.28 18.72
N LYS A 357 -19.90 -28.07 18.00
CA LYS A 357 -19.99 -28.37 16.57
C LYS A 357 -19.05 -27.47 15.74
N GLU A 358 -18.97 -26.19 16.05
CA GLU A 358 -18.04 -25.26 15.38
C GLU A 358 -16.57 -25.65 15.62
N ILE A 359 -16.23 -26.09 16.84
CA ILE A 359 -14.89 -26.60 17.14
C ILE A 359 -14.56 -27.82 16.29
N ASP A 360 -15.50 -28.75 16.12
CA ASP A 360 -15.30 -29.95 15.30
C ASP A 360 -15.18 -29.61 13.81
N ASP A 361 -15.96 -28.65 13.30
CA ASP A 361 -15.87 -28.15 11.92
C ASP A 361 -14.51 -27.46 11.67
N LEU A 362 -14.02 -26.67 12.63
CA LEU A 362 -12.71 -26.02 12.55
C LEU A 362 -11.55 -27.03 12.59
N LYS A 363 -11.65 -28.08 13.40
CA LYS A 363 -10.66 -29.18 13.39
C LYS A 363 -10.61 -29.87 12.03
N LEU A 364 -11.76 -30.15 11.42
CA LEU A 364 -11.82 -30.74 10.09
C LEU A 364 -11.15 -29.84 9.04
N ALA A 365 -11.37 -28.53 9.10
CA ALA A 365 -10.72 -27.56 8.22
C ALA A 365 -9.19 -27.54 8.39
N ILE A 366 -8.70 -27.56 9.63
CA ILE A 366 -7.26 -27.62 9.92
C ILE A 366 -6.64 -28.92 9.39
N ASP A 367 -7.32 -30.06 9.54
CA ASP A 367 -6.84 -31.34 9.04
C ASP A 367 -6.82 -31.39 7.50
N LEU A 368 -7.81 -30.75 6.84
CA LEU A 368 -7.81 -30.54 5.38
C LEU A 368 -6.64 -29.64 4.94
N GLU A 369 -6.35 -28.55 5.65
CA GLU A 369 -5.21 -27.70 5.35
C GLU A 369 -3.87 -28.41 5.57
N ARG A 370 -3.73 -29.21 6.63
CA ARG A 370 -2.55 -30.06 6.84
C ARG A 370 -2.39 -31.08 5.72
N SER A 371 -3.46 -31.73 5.30
CA SER A 371 -3.48 -32.63 4.15
C SER A 371 -3.02 -31.93 2.86
N ILE A 372 -3.49 -30.70 2.59
CA ILE A 372 -3.05 -29.89 1.44
C ILE A 372 -1.57 -29.47 1.55
N LYS A 373 -1.11 -29.14 2.76
CA LYS A 373 0.27 -28.73 3.03
C LYS A 373 1.27 -29.89 2.88
N ASP A 374 0.85 -31.10 3.25
CA ASP A 374 1.61 -32.33 3.05
C ASP A 374 1.48 -32.89 1.62
N THR A 375 0.64 -32.28 0.79
CA THR A 375 0.47 -32.58 -0.65
C THR A 375 0.88 -31.41 -1.55
N VAL A 376 1.99 -30.71 -1.26
CA VAL A 376 2.83 -30.24 -2.38
C VAL A 376 3.36 -31.51 -3.04
N PRO A 377 2.84 -31.93 -4.21
CA PRO A 377 3.13 -33.25 -4.73
C PRO A 377 4.63 -33.36 -4.91
N VAL A 378 5.22 -34.47 -4.46
CA VAL A 378 6.63 -34.79 -4.74
C VAL A 378 6.92 -34.62 -6.23
N ALA A 379 5.93 -34.91 -7.09
CA ALA A 379 5.95 -34.60 -8.52
C ALA A 379 6.20 -33.11 -8.84
N VAL A 380 5.51 -32.15 -8.21
CA VAL A 380 5.74 -30.71 -8.47
C VAL A 380 7.11 -30.26 -7.98
N ARG A 381 7.59 -30.83 -6.88
CA ARG A 381 8.95 -30.58 -6.36
C ARG A 381 10.01 -31.14 -7.30
N ASP A 382 9.78 -32.34 -7.82
CA ASP A 382 10.68 -33.03 -8.74
C ASP A 382 10.65 -32.37 -10.13
N ASP A 383 9.49 -31.89 -10.59
CA ASP A 383 9.33 -31.12 -11.83
C ASP A 383 10.07 -29.77 -11.74
N LEU A 384 9.96 -29.07 -10.60
CA LEU A 384 10.72 -27.85 -10.35
C LEU A 384 12.23 -28.12 -10.28
N LYS A 385 12.63 -29.24 -9.68
CA LYS A 385 14.04 -29.65 -9.64
C LYS A 385 14.57 -30.01 -11.03
N GLN A 386 13.78 -30.71 -11.84
CA GLN A 386 14.11 -31.08 -13.20
C GLN A 386 14.18 -29.86 -14.13
N ALA A 387 13.26 -28.91 -13.97
CA ALA A 387 13.32 -27.62 -14.67
C ALA A 387 14.56 -26.82 -14.29
N LEU A 388 14.92 -26.79 -13.00
CA LEU A 388 16.13 -26.12 -12.53
C LEU A 388 17.40 -26.79 -13.08
N GLU A 389 17.45 -28.12 -13.12
CA GLU A 389 18.57 -28.87 -13.70
C GLU A 389 18.67 -28.67 -15.23
N ALA A 390 17.55 -28.55 -15.93
CA ALA A 390 17.51 -28.25 -17.36
C ALA A 390 18.04 -26.84 -17.65
N GLU A 391 17.61 -25.83 -16.90
CA GLU A 391 18.12 -24.45 -17.00
C GLU A 391 19.63 -24.39 -16.67
N GLN A 392 20.09 -25.11 -15.65
CA GLN A 392 21.52 -25.21 -15.34
C GLN A 392 22.32 -25.91 -16.45
N GLY A 393 21.72 -26.90 -17.12
CA GLY A 393 22.30 -27.56 -18.29
C GLY A 393 22.44 -26.59 -19.47
N GLU A 394 21.43 -25.78 -19.72
CA GLU A 394 21.43 -24.79 -20.79
C GLU A 394 22.44 -23.67 -20.53
N VAL A 395 22.55 -23.20 -19.29
CA VAL A 395 23.59 -22.24 -18.89
C VAL A 395 25.00 -22.82 -19.11
N LYS A 396 25.23 -24.10 -18.80
CA LYS A 396 26.52 -24.77 -19.09
C LYS A 396 26.80 -24.90 -20.59
N ARG A 397 25.76 -25.16 -21.40
CA ARG A 397 25.87 -25.21 -22.86
C ARG A 397 26.21 -23.83 -23.43
N LEU A 398 25.51 -22.79 -23.02
CA LEU A 398 25.76 -21.41 -23.44
C LEU A 398 27.15 -20.92 -23.01
N ASN A 399 27.62 -21.30 -21.82
CA ASN A 399 28.99 -20.98 -21.38
C ASN A 399 30.06 -21.71 -22.23
N THR A 400 29.83 -22.96 -22.61
CA THR A 400 30.76 -23.68 -23.49
C THR A 400 30.73 -23.14 -24.93
N GLU A 401 29.57 -22.69 -25.42
CA GLU A 401 29.46 -21.96 -26.70
C GLU A 401 30.14 -20.59 -26.66
N LEU A 402 30.00 -19.85 -25.55
CA LEU A 402 30.67 -18.57 -25.33
C LEU A 402 32.19 -18.75 -25.30
N ASP A 403 32.70 -19.75 -24.59
CA ASP A 403 34.12 -20.12 -24.57
C ASP A 403 34.63 -20.49 -25.96
N LYS A 404 33.85 -21.25 -26.73
CA LYS A 404 34.20 -21.68 -28.08
C LYS A 404 34.20 -20.48 -29.05
N ALA A 405 33.23 -19.57 -28.92
CA ALA A 405 33.17 -18.31 -29.66
C ALA A 405 34.35 -17.40 -29.32
N GLN A 406 34.71 -17.27 -28.04
CA GLN A 406 35.90 -16.52 -27.58
C GLN A 406 37.20 -17.10 -28.15
N ARG A 407 37.35 -18.43 -28.17
CA ARG A 407 38.51 -19.10 -28.79
C ARG A 407 38.54 -18.92 -30.31
N SER A 408 37.38 -18.97 -30.99
CA SER A 408 37.27 -18.67 -32.42
C SER A 408 37.60 -17.21 -32.76
N LEU A 409 37.25 -16.28 -31.86
CA LEU A 409 37.59 -14.87 -31.97
C LEU A 409 39.10 -14.63 -31.79
N GLN A 410 39.75 -15.39 -30.91
CA GLN A 410 41.22 -15.37 -30.73
C GLN A 410 41.98 -16.04 -31.90
N ALA A 411 41.35 -17.00 -32.60
CA ALA A 411 41.96 -17.73 -33.70
C ALA A 411 41.86 -17.05 -35.08
N THR A 412 41.09 -15.96 -35.21
CA THR A 412 40.89 -15.24 -36.49
C THR A 412 41.64 -13.91 -36.53
N THR A 413 42.94 -13.97 -36.80
CA THR A 413 43.74 -12.80 -37.25
C THR A 413 43.39 -12.44 -38.70
N ALA A 414 42.22 -11.85 -38.93
CA ALA A 414 41.86 -11.06 -40.12
C ALA A 414 40.50 -10.33 -39.97
N MET A 415 40.12 -9.88 -38.77
CA MET A 415 38.83 -9.19 -38.56
C MET A 415 38.98 -7.66 -38.73
N PRO A 416 38.16 -7.01 -39.59
CA PRO A 416 38.17 -5.55 -39.77
C PRO A 416 37.97 -4.83 -38.43
N GLN A 417 38.71 -3.75 -38.21
CA GLN A 417 38.73 -3.02 -36.92
C GLN A 417 37.32 -2.61 -36.44
N ALA A 418 36.46 -2.20 -37.36
CA ALA A 418 35.09 -1.80 -37.07
C ALA A 418 34.21 -2.94 -36.50
N GLU A 419 34.49 -4.19 -36.87
CA GLU A 419 33.75 -5.35 -36.38
C GLU A 419 34.24 -5.76 -34.98
N ARG A 420 35.54 -5.60 -34.71
CA ARG A 420 36.10 -5.71 -33.35
C ARG A 420 35.54 -4.63 -32.42
N ASP A 421 35.47 -3.39 -32.87
CA ASP A 421 34.97 -2.28 -32.04
C ASP A 421 33.49 -2.50 -31.66
N ARG A 422 32.65 -2.94 -32.61
CA ARG A 422 31.25 -3.31 -32.34
C ARG A 422 31.11 -4.45 -31.33
N LEU A 423 31.97 -5.47 -31.42
CA LEU A 423 31.97 -6.58 -30.46
C LEU A 423 32.41 -6.14 -29.08
N TYR A 424 33.42 -5.26 -28.96
CA TYR A 424 33.82 -4.68 -27.67
C TYR A 424 32.75 -3.79 -27.06
N GLU A 425 32.03 -3.02 -27.87
CA GLU A 425 30.93 -2.16 -27.42
C GLU A 425 29.73 -3.00 -26.92
N SER A 426 29.36 -4.05 -27.67
CA SER A 426 28.33 -5.02 -27.27
C SER A 426 28.72 -5.79 -26.01
N LEU A 427 29.96 -6.26 -25.91
CA LEU A 427 30.48 -6.93 -24.72
C LEU A 427 30.51 -5.99 -23.50
N GLY A 428 30.84 -4.71 -23.70
CA GLY A 428 30.78 -3.68 -22.66
C GLY A 428 29.36 -3.43 -22.17
N ALA A 429 28.39 -3.35 -23.08
CA ALA A 429 26.98 -3.22 -22.74
C ALA A 429 26.47 -4.44 -21.96
N GLU A 430 26.82 -5.65 -22.39
CA GLU A 430 26.34 -6.87 -21.72
C GLU A 430 27.03 -7.11 -20.38
N LYS A 431 28.32 -6.73 -20.24
CA LYS A 431 29.01 -6.69 -18.95
C LYS A 431 28.34 -5.72 -17.97
N ASN A 432 27.95 -4.53 -18.43
CA ASN A 432 27.22 -3.56 -17.61
C ASN A 432 25.86 -4.09 -17.17
N LYS A 433 25.17 -4.82 -18.06
CA LYS A 433 23.90 -5.48 -17.75
C LYS A 433 24.05 -6.56 -16.68
N VAL A 434 25.08 -7.41 -16.77
CA VAL A 434 25.40 -8.42 -15.75
C VAL A 434 25.73 -7.78 -14.41
N VAL A 435 26.48 -6.66 -14.39
CA VAL A 435 26.78 -5.91 -13.16
C VAL A 435 25.51 -5.35 -12.52
N ASN A 436 24.62 -4.76 -13.32
CA ASN A 436 23.34 -4.23 -12.83
C ASN A 436 22.43 -5.34 -12.27
N LEU A 437 22.29 -6.45 -12.98
CA LEU A 437 21.51 -7.61 -12.51
C LEU A 437 22.10 -8.21 -11.22
N THR A 438 23.43 -8.26 -11.10
CA THR A 438 24.09 -8.74 -9.88
C THR A 438 23.80 -7.81 -8.70
N ARG A 439 23.79 -6.49 -8.93
CA ARG A 439 23.44 -5.50 -7.91
C ARG A 439 21.97 -5.62 -7.48
N GLU A 440 21.05 -5.73 -8.42
CA GLU A 440 19.61 -5.90 -8.14
C GLU A 440 19.33 -7.18 -7.36
N ARG A 441 19.97 -8.31 -7.75
CA ARG A 441 19.89 -9.56 -6.99
C ARG A 441 20.37 -9.40 -5.55
N ASN A 442 21.51 -8.73 -5.34
CA ASN A 442 22.06 -8.51 -4.00
C ASN A 442 21.15 -7.61 -3.16
N GLN A 443 20.53 -6.60 -3.77
CA GLN A 443 19.55 -5.75 -3.10
C GLN A 443 18.29 -6.54 -2.71
N ALA A 444 17.75 -7.34 -3.62
CA ALA A 444 16.59 -8.18 -3.34
C ALA A 444 16.87 -9.22 -2.23
N MET A 445 18.08 -9.79 -2.19
CA MET A 445 18.49 -10.66 -1.07
C MET A 445 18.53 -9.91 0.26
N ALA A 446 19.07 -8.68 0.28
CA ALA A 446 19.12 -7.87 1.50
C ALA A 446 17.72 -7.49 2.00
N GLU A 447 16.81 -7.10 1.11
CA GLU A 447 15.41 -6.79 1.44
C GLU A 447 14.65 -8.01 1.98
N ARG A 448 14.87 -9.19 1.38
CA ARG A 448 14.32 -10.45 1.85
C ARG A 448 14.84 -10.81 3.25
N ASP A 449 16.14 -10.67 3.47
CA ASP A 449 16.76 -11.01 4.75
C ASP A 449 16.31 -10.05 5.86
N GLU A 450 16.08 -8.77 5.53
CA GLU A 450 15.46 -7.80 6.44
C GLU A 450 14.02 -8.16 6.79
N SER A 451 13.20 -8.49 5.78
CA SER A 451 11.82 -8.94 5.99
C SER A 451 11.76 -10.20 6.85
N LYS A 452 12.70 -11.13 6.66
CA LYS A 452 12.82 -12.34 7.49
C LYS A 452 13.17 -12.00 8.94
N ARG A 453 14.08 -11.06 9.19
CA ARG A 453 14.40 -10.59 10.55
C ARG A 453 13.19 -9.96 11.24
N GLN A 454 12.43 -9.14 10.52
CA GLN A 454 11.20 -8.54 11.04
C GLN A 454 10.16 -9.60 11.43
N LEU A 455 9.94 -10.60 10.57
CA LEU A 455 9.01 -11.70 10.85
C LEU A 455 9.44 -12.56 12.04
N VAL A 456 10.73 -12.86 12.16
CA VAL A 456 11.27 -13.61 13.32
C VAL A 456 11.01 -12.84 14.61
N LYS A 457 11.26 -11.53 14.61
CA LYS A 457 10.99 -10.67 15.78
C LYS A 457 9.50 -10.66 16.15
N GLU A 458 8.60 -10.56 15.17
CA GLU A 458 7.15 -10.60 15.43
C GLU A 458 6.69 -11.97 15.99
N ILE A 459 7.29 -13.06 15.50
CA ILE A 459 7.02 -14.41 16.02
C ILE A 459 7.52 -14.52 17.47
N GLU A 460 8.72 -14.04 17.78
CA GLU A 460 9.26 -14.05 19.15
C GLU A 460 8.39 -13.23 20.11
N GLU A 461 7.93 -12.04 19.71
CA GLU A 461 7.01 -11.21 20.51
C GLU A 461 5.67 -11.93 20.77
N LYS A 462 5.13 -12.63 19.76
CA LYS A 462 3.88 -13.40 19.90
C LYS A 462 4.06 -14.63 20.78
N LEU A 463 5.17 -15.36 20.65
CA LEU A 463 5.46 -16.51 21.51
C LEU A 463 5.62 -16.08 22.97
N SER A 464 6.33 -14.99 23.23
CA SER A 464 6.45 -14.42 24.58
C SER A 464 5.09 -14.01 25.16
N ALA A 465 4.19 -13.44 24.36
CA ALA A 465 2.84 -13.11 24.81
C ALA A 465 2.00 -14.36 25.14
N ILE A 466 2.16 -15.46 24.38
CA ILE A 466 1.49 -16.73 24.65
C ILE A 466 1.99 -17.33 25.95
N GLU A 467 3.30 -17.42 26.16
CA GLU A 467 3.90 -17.92 27.42
C GLU A 467 3.37 -17.13 28.63
N LYS A 468 3.31 -15.80 28.52
CA LYS A 468 2.74 -14.93 29.56
C LYS A 468 1.26 -15.22 29.87
N ILE A 469 0.46 -15.58 28.86
CA ILE A 469 -0.95 -15.94 29.04
C ILE A 469 -1.07 -17.33 29.68
N GLU A 470 -0.22 -18.28 29.29
CA GLU A 470 -0.17 -19.61 29.90
C GLU A 470 0.20 -19.52 31.38
N ASP A 471 1.23 -18.75 31.74
CA ASP A 471 1.61 -18.47 33.14
C ASP A 471 0.45 -17.89 33.96
N LEU A 472 -0.34 -16.99 33.35
CA LEU A 472 -1.52 -16.40 33.97
C LEU A 472 -2.62 -17.44 34.21
N ILE A 473 -2.88 -18.30 33.22
CA ILE A 473 -3.85 -19.39 33.32
C ILE A 473 -3.43 -20.35 34.43
N ASP A 474 -2.15 -20.73 34.49
CA ASP A 474 -1.62 -21.64 35.50
C ASP A 474 -1.67 -21.01 36.91
N CYS A 475 -1.41 -19.70 37.02
CA CYS A 475 -1.60 -18.98 38.27
C CYS A 475 -3.05 -19.05 38.78
N PHE A 476 -4.04 -18.95 37.88
CA PHE A 476 -5.45 -19.11 38.25
C PHE A 476 -5.85 -20.56 38.55
N HIS A 477 -5.12 -21.56 38.04
CA HIS A 477 -5.31 -22.97 38.41
C HIS A 477 -4.75 -23.28 39.80
N ASP A 478 -3.58 -22.74 40.13
CA ASP A 478 -2.91 -23.01 41.41
C ASP A 478 -3.56 -22.28 42.60
N TYR A 479 -4.20 -21.14 42.35
CA TYR A 479 -4.77 -20.31 43.39
C TYR A 479 -6.24 -19.99 43.11
N ASP A 480 -7.16 -20.64 43.83
CA ASP A 480 -8.58 -20.28 43.87
C ASP A 480 -8.85 -19.07 44.79
N ARG A 481 -7.89 -18.77 45.69
CA ARG A 481 -7.94 -17.71 46.70
C ARG A 481 -6.59 -17.07 46.93
N CYS A 482 -6.60 -15.82 47.37
CA CYS A 482 -5.37 -15.11 47.75
C CYS A 482 -4.67 -15.81 48.93
N ARG A 483 -3.42 -16.25 48.73
CA ARG A 483 -2.51 -16.79 49.76
C ARG A 483 -2.44 -15.94 51.05
N GLN A 484 -2.58 -14.62 50.93
CA GLN A 484 -2.40 -13.71 52.07
C GLN A 484 -3.71 -13.43 52.84
N CYS A 485 -4.84 -13.24 52.14
CA CYS A 485 -6.09 -12.83 52.79
C CYS A 485 -7.25 -13.84 52.65
N GLY A 486 -7.04 -14.94 51.91
CA GLY A 486 -8.00 -16.04 51.75
C GLY A 486 -9.25 -15.70 50.93
N TRP A 487 -9.33 -14.49 50.37
CA TRP A 487 -10.45 -14.04 49.54
C TRP A 487 -10.37 -14.59 48.12
N GLY A 488 -11.53 -14.83 47.49
CA GLY A 488 -11.61 -15.21 46.08
C GLY A 488 -11.02 -14.11 45.19
N PHE A 489 -10.34 -14.50 44.12
CA PHE A 489 -9.66 -13.53 43.25
C PHE A 489 -10.67 -12.69 42.44
N GLY A 490 -10.85 -11.42 42.84
CA GLY A 490 -11.34 -10.34 41.97
C GLY A 490 -10.16 -9.60 41.33
N ALA A 491 -9.22 -10.32 40.72
CA ALA A 491 -7.84 -9.85 40.57
C ALA A 491 -7.58 -8.87 39.42
N TRP A 492 -6.55 -8.05 39.61
CA TRP A 492 -5.99 -7.14 38.60
C TRP A 492 -4.73 -7.80 38.01
N VAL A 493 -4.59 -7.79 36.69
CA VAL A 493 -3.42 -8.33 35.99
C VAL A 493 -2.38 -7.21 35.81
N GLU A 494 -1.13 -7.47 36.18
CA GLU A 494 0.01 -6.54 36.05
C GLU A 494 1.09 -7.23 35.20
N ASP A 495 1.58 -6.55 34.15
CA ASP A 495 2.75 -7.00 33.39
C ASP A 495 4.01 -6.36 33.99
N ASP A 496 4.91 -7.16 34.54
CA ASP A 496 6.17 -6.71 35.15
C ASP A 496 7.35 -6.72 34.14
N GLY A 497 7.03 -6.90 32.85
CA GLY A 497 8.00 -6.98 31.75
C GLY A 497 8.38 -8.41 31.42
N ASP A 498 8.86 -9.16 32.41
CA ASP A 498 9.31 -10.55 32.22
C ASP A 498 8.21 -11.59 32.42
N ARG A 499 7.20 -11.30 33.25
CA ARG A 499 6.09 -12.22 33.58
C ARG A 499 4.80 -11.44 33.85
N ILE A 500 3.67 -12.13 33.76
CA ILE A 500 2.37 -11.59 34.19
C ILE A 500 2.10 -11.97 35.65
N LEU A 501 1.70 -10.97 36.44
CA LEU A 501 1.38 -11.09 37.86
C LEU A 501 -0.11 -10.87 38.09
N VAL A 502 -0.67 -11.64 39.02
CA VAL A 502 -2.06 -11.49 39.48
C VAL A 502 -2.05 -10.79 40.83
N ARG A 503 -2.73 -9.64 40.95
CA ARG A 503 -2.89 -8.92 42.21
C ARG A 503 -4.22 -9.19 42.89
N CYS A 504 -4.16 -9.51 44.18
CA CYS A 504 -5.36 -9.54 45.01
C CYS A 504 -5.96 -8.13 45.13
N ASP A 505 -7.25 -7.98 44.85
CA ASP A 505 -7.93 -6.69 44.96
C ASP A 505 -7.94 -6.13 46.39
N ARG A 506 -8.10 -7.01 47.36
CA ARG A 506 -8.27 -6.64 48.77
C ARG A 506 -6.97 -6.27 49.46
N CYS A 507 -5.89 -7.02 49.26
CA CYS A 507 -4.61 -6.81 49.95
C CYS A 507 -3.43 -6.48 49.01
N ARG A 508 -3.68 -6.38 47.69
CA ARG A 508 -2.69 -6.02 46.66
C ARG A 508 -1.46 -6.94 46.56
N THR A 509 -1.49 -8.09 47.25
CA THR A 509 -0.47 -9.14 47.18
C THR A 509 -0.34 -9.66 45.76
N ARG A 510 0.91 -9.87 45.32
CA ARG A 510 1.27 -10.41 44.00
C ARG A 510 1.26 -11.94 44.04
N HIS A 511 0.70 -12.54 43.00
CA HIS A 511 0.65 -13.98 42.75
C HIS A 511 1.21 -14.23 41.35
N TRP A 512 1.97 -15.30 41.23
CA TRP A 512 2.56 -15.76 39.97
C TRP A 512 2.70 -17.28 40.04
N HIS A 513 2.77 -17.90 38.87
CA HIS A 513 3.20 -19.28 38.71
C HIS A 513 4.74 -19.32 38.66
N ASP A 514 5.36 -20.27 39.36
CA ASP A 514 6.83 -20.31 39.55
C ASP A 514 7.58 -20.80 38.30
#